data_AF-A0A847QR28-F1
#
_entry.id   AF-A0A847QR28-F1
#
_cell.length_a   1.000
_cell.length_b   1.000
_cell.length_c   1.000
_cell.angle_alpha   90.00
_cell.angle_beta   90.00
_cell.angle_gamma   90.00
#
_symmetry.space_group_name_H-M   'P 1'
#
loop_
_entity.id
_entity.type
_entity.pdbx_description
1 polymer ?
#
loop_
_entity_poly.entity_id
_entity_poly.type
_entity_poly.pdbx_seq_one_letter_code
_entity_poly.pdbx_strand_id
1 'polypeptide(L)'
;GLVHVLGNLTDPESLSISIAGAFLATLYGVCFANLIYLPIASKLKFKNEKEVQIMQMILDGIISIQAGENPIILKEKLKTHIGYIPEEKTPEEYL
;
A
#
# COMPACT_ATOMS: atom_id res chain seq x y z
N GLY A 1 5.28 31.38 -7.68
CA GLY A 1 6.29 31.80 -6.71
C GLY A 1 7.43 32.52 -7.42
N LEU A 2 8.50 31.80 -7.77
CA LEU A 2 9.72 32.36 -8.38
C LEU A 2 9.51 33.20 -9.66
N VAL A 3 8.55 32.84 -10.53
CA VAL A 3 8.28 33.60 -11.77
C VAL A 3 7.79 35.02 -11.49
N HIS A 4 7.05 35.24 -10.40
CA HIS A 4 6.58 36.56 -9.99
C HIS A 4 7.71 37.41 -9.37
N VAL A 5 8.67 36.74 -8.74
CA VAL A 5 9.82 37.35 -8.06
C VAL A 5 10.87 37.86 -9.05
N LEU A 6 11.06 37.16 -10.17
CA LEU A 6 11.98 37.58 -11.24
C LEU A 6 11.43 38.76 -12.09
N GLY A 7 10.13 39.06 -11.98
CA GLY A 7 9.47 40.15 -12.72
C GLY A 7 9.52 41.52 -12.03
N ASN A 8 9.79 41.58 -10.71
CA ASN A 8 9.82 42.80 -9.89
C ASN A 8 11.10 42.85 -9.04
N LEU A 9 12.23 43.14 -9.69
CA LEU A 9 13.55 43.21 -9.06
C LEU A 9 13.86 44.55 -8.36
N THR A 10 12.88 45.46 -8.30
CA THR A 10 13.09 46.85 -7.89
C THR A 10 13.13 47.07 -6.38
N ASP A 11 12.64 46.12 -5.56
CA ASP A 11 12.55 46.31 -4.10
C ASP A 11 13.10 45.10 -3.30
N PRO A 12 14.28 45.22 -2.67
CA PRO A 12 14.98 44.11 -1.99
C PRO A 12 14.20 43.46 -0.84
N GLU A 13 13.37 44.21 -0.10
CA GLU A 13 12.57 43.65 0.98
C GLU A 13 11.49 42.69 0.45
N SER A 14 10.78 43.08 -0.61
CA SER A 14 9.73 42.26 -1.24
C SER A 14 10.26 40.95 -1.84
N LEU A 15 11.50 41.00 -2.35
CA LEU A 15 12.24 39.87 -2.88
C LEU A 15 12.53 38.83 -1.79
N SER A 16 13.01 39.30 -0.63
CA SER A 16 13.37 38.41 0.49
C SER A 16 12.16 37.65 1.06
N ILE A 17 11.02 38.33 1.20
CA ILE A 17 9.77 37.72 1.70
C ILE A 17 9.23 36.67 0.72
N SER A 18 9.28 36.97 -0.57
CA SER A 18 8.75 36.07 -1.61
C SER A 18 9.59 34.79 -1.77
N ILE A 19 10.91 34.91 -1.63
CA ILE A 19 11.83 33.76 -1.65
C ILE A 19 11.61 32.88 -0.42
N ALA A 20 11.47 33.47 0.77
CA ALA A 20 11.17 32.73 2.00
C ALA A 20 9.87 31.93 1.88
N GLY A 21 8.82 32.52 1.30
CA GLY A 21 7.55 31.82 1.03
C GLY A 21 7.69 30.63 0.08
N ALA A 22 8.53 30.74 -0.95
CA ALA A 22 8.79 29.65 -1.89
C ALA A 22 9.54 28.48 -1.23
N PHE A 23 10.49 28.77 -0.34
CA PHE A 23 11.19 27.73 0.43
C PHE A 23 10.29 27.05 1.45
N LEU A 24 9.42 27.80 2.13
CA LEU A 24 8.42 27.21 3.04
C LEU A 24 7.44 26.30 2.29
N ALA A 25 6.96 26.72 1.12
CA ALA A 25 6.10 25.88 0.28
C ALA A 25 6.80 24.56 -0.10
N THR A 26 8.09 24.63 -0.43
CA THR A 26 8.89 23.43 -0.76
C THR A 26 9.11 22.54 0.46
N LEU A 27 9.43 23.14 1.62
CA LEU A 27 9.60 22.42 2.88
C LEU A 27 8.32 21.69 3.27
N TYR A 28 7.17 22.38 3.29
CA TYR A 28 5.89 21.77 3.59
C TYR A 28 5.55 20.66 2.58
N GLY A 29 5.78 20.88 1.28
CA GLY A 29 5.56 19.86 0.27
C GLY A 29 6.34 18.58 0.52
N VAL A 30 7.65 18.69 0.75
CA VAL A 30 8.53 17.53 1.04
C VAL A 30 8.16 16.88 2.37
N CYS A 31 7.84 17.67 3.40
CA CYS A 31 7.39 17.16 4.69
C CYS A 31 6.10 16.36 4.55
N PHE A 32 5.06 16.91 3.91
CA PHE A 32 3.79 16.23 3.71
C PHE A 32 3.93 14.97 2.84
N ALA A 33 4.72 15.02 1.77
CA ALA A 33 4.99 13.88 0.93
C ALA A 33 5.58 12.70 1.72
N ASN A 34 6.65 12.96 2.47
CA ASN A 34 7.39 11.89 3.14
C ASN A 34 6.75 11.43 4.46
N LEU A 35 6.17 12.36 5.23
CA LEU A 35 5.64 12.03 6.57
C LEU A 35 4.19 11.54 6.54
N ILE A 36 3.40 11.96 5.55
CA ILE A 36 1.96 11.63 5.49
C ILE A 36 1.66 10.75 4.29
N TYR A 37 1.95 11.20 3.08
CA TYR A 37 1.48 10.51 1.88
C TYR A 37 2.20 9.18 1.62
N LEU A 38 3.53 9.11 1.79
CA LEU A 38 4.29 7.86 1.65
C LEU A 38 3.84 6.75 2.61
N PRO A 39 3.70 6.95 3.93
CA PRO A 39 3.24 5.88 4.82
C PRO A 39 1.80 5.45 4.53
N ILE A 40 0.92 6.37 4.12
CA ILE A 40 -0.44 6.02 3.68
C ILE A 40 -0.39 5.14 2.43
N ALA A 41 0.43 5.48 1.44
CA ALA A 41 0.59 4.71 0.22
C ALA A 41 1.12 3.30 0.52
N SER A 42 2.13 3.17 1.38
CA SER A 42 2.67 1.88 1.81
C SER A 42 1.62 1.02 2.52
N LYS A 43 0.80 1.62 3.39
CA LYS A 43 -0.28 0.90 4.09
C LYS A 43 -1.37 0.43 3.14
N LEU A 44 -1.71 1.24 2.14
CA LEU A 44 -2.68 0.87 1.10
C LEU A 44 -2.13 -0.25 0.22
N LYS A 45 -0.86 -0.17 -0.20
CA LYS A 45 -0.19 -1.20 -0.97
C LYS A 45 -0.19 -2.53 -0.23
N PHE A 46 0.12 -2.53 1.06
CA PHE A 46 0.09 -3.74 1.89
C PHE A 46 -1.32 -4.36 1.97
N LYS A 47 -2.38 -3.54 2.08
CA LYS A 47 -3.75 -4.05 2.05
C LYS A 47 -4.10 -4.65 0.67
N ASN A 48 -3.73 -3.97 -0.40
CA ASN A 48 -3.94 -4.43 -1.76
C ASN A 48 -3.22 -5.76 -2.03
N GLU A 49 -1.97 -5.90 -1.58
CA GLU A 49 -1.21 -7.16 -1.72
C GLU A 49 -1.92 -8.33 -1.02
N LYS A 50 -2.50 -8.10 0.18
CA LYS A 50 -3.30 -9.13 0.87
C LYS A 50 -4.56 -9.50 0.10
N GLU A 51 -5.27 -8.51 -0.43
CA GLU A 51 -6.48 -8.75 -1.21
C GLU A 51 -6.19 -9.53 -2.48
N VAL A 52 -5.12 -9.15 -3.21
CA VAL A 52 -4.66 -9.86 -4.41
C VAL A 52 -4.28 -11.31 -4.08
N GLN A 53 -3.59 -11.56 -2.95
CA GLN A 53 -3.25 -12.92 -2.53
C GLN A 53 -4.50 -13.78 -2.27
N ILE A 54 -5.54 -13.21 -1.64
CA ILE A 54 -6.81 -13.91 -1.42
C ILE A 54 -7.50 -14.21 -2.76
N MET A 55 -7.55 -13.24 -3.67
CA MET A 55 -8.13 -13.43 -4.99
C MET A 55 -7.39 -14.51 -5.79
N GLN A 56 -6.05 -14.54 -5.72
CA GLN A 56 -5.23 -15.59 -6.35
C GLN A 56 -5.56 -16.97 -5.78
N MET A 57 -5.66 -17.10 -4.46
CA MET A 57 -6.04 -18.36 -3.82
C MET A 57 -7.43 -18.86 -4.27
N ILE A 58 -8.40 -17.96 -4.38
CA ILE A 58 -9.74 -18.29 -4.89
C ILE A 58 -9.67 -18.75 -6.35
N LEU A 59 -8.89 -18.04 -7.18
CA LEU A 59 -8.70 -18.38 -8.59
C LEU A 59 -8.09 -19.78 -8.75
N ASP A 60 -7.02 -20.07 -8.01
CA ASP A 60 -6.37 -21.39 -8.03
C ASP A 60 -7.32 -22.48 -7.54
N GLY A 61 -8.18 -22.18 -6.56
CA GLY A 61 -9.27 -23.03 -6.12
C GLY A 61 -10.24 -23.38 -7.25
N ILE A 62 -10.73 -22.38 -7.98
CA ILE A 62 -11.67 -22.55 -9.10
C ILE A 62 -11.02 -23.37 -10.23
N ILE A 63 -9.78 -23.06 -10.61
CA ILE A 63 -9.06 -23.78 -11.67
C ILE A 63 -8.89 -25.26 -11.30
N SER A 64 -8.55 -25.54 -10.04
CA SER A 64 -8.32 -26.91 -9.57
C SER A 64 -9.62 -27.72 -9.49
N ILE A 65 -10.75 -27.08 -9.12
CA ILE A 65 -12.09 -27.70 -9.18
C ILE A 65 -12.47 -28.01 -10.63
N GLN A 66 -12.24 -27.07 -11.56
CA GLN A 66 -12.52 -27.28 -12.98
C GLN A 66 -11.68 -28.42 -13.57
N ALA A 67 -10.43 -28.53 -13.17
CA ALA A 67 -9.53 -29.61 -13.59
C ALA A 67 -9.90 -30.99 -13.00
N GLY A 68 -10.83 -31.04 -12.04
CA GLY A 68 -11.22 -32.27 -11.36
C GLY A 68 -10.13 -32.80 -10.41
N GLU A 69 -9.29 -31.92 -9.85
CA GLU A 69 -8.29 -32.32 -8.86
C GLU A 69 -8.95 -32.93 -7.61
N ASN A 70 -8.25 -33.89 -6.97
CA ASN A 70 -8.75 -34.49 -5.74
C ASN A 70 -8.88 -33.42 -4.64
N PRO A 71 -10.03 -33.31 -3.94
CA PRO A 71 -10.25 -32.31 -2.89
C PRO A 71 -9.18 -32.30 -1.77
N ILE A 72 -8.56 -33.46 -1.49
CA ILE A 72 -7.48 -33.57 -0.50
C ILE A 72 -6.24 -32.82 -0.98
N ILE A 73 -5.88 -33.00 -2.26
CA ILE A 73 -4.72 -32.34 -2.89
C ILE A 73 -4.99 -30.84 -3.00
N LEU A 74 -6.22 -30.46 -3.37
CA LEU A 74 -6.66 -29.06 -3.42
C LEU A 74 -6.53 -28.38 -2.05
N LYS A 75 -6.95 -29.04 -0.96
CA LYS A 75 -6.84 -28.50 0.40
C LYS A 75 -5.38 -28.23 0.79
N GLU A 76 -4.48 -29.15 0.47
CA GLU A 76 -3.04 -28.98 0.73
C GLU A 76 -2.44 -27.84 -0.11
N LYS A 77 -2.85 -27.70 -1.38
CA LYS A 77 -2.43 -26.61 -2.27
C LYS A 77 -2.93 -25.24 -1.79
N LEU A 78 -4.17 -25.14 -1.31
CA LEU A 78 -4.70 -23.88 -0.77
C LEU A 78 -4.07 -23.52 0.59
N LYS A 79 -3.71 -24.52 1.40
CA LYS A 79 -2.97 -24.31 2.67
C LYS A 79 -1.63 -23.60 2.45
N THR A 80 -0.97 -23.77 1.29
CA THR A 80 0.30 -23.07 1.01
C THR A 80 0.11 -21.56 0.77
N HIS A 81 -1.06 -21.11 0.31
CA HIS A 81 -1.34 -19.68 0.08
C HIS A 81 -1.60 -18.90 1.36
N ILE A 82 -2.11 -19.55 2.41
CA ILE A 82 -2.51 -18.87 3.66
C ILE A 82 -1.32 -18.74 4.64
N GLY A 83 -0.23 -19.48 4.41
CA GLY A 83 0.80 -19.68 5.43
C GLY A 83 0.23 -20.49 6.61
N TYR A 84 1.11 -21.11 7.40
CA TYR A 84 0.70 -21.99 8.50
C TYR A 84 -0.27 -21.28 9.47
N ILE A 85 -1.56 -21.61 9.36
CA ILE A 85 -2.54 -21.38 10.43
C ILE A 85 -2.43 -22.60 11.34
N PRO A 86 -2.07 -22.45 12.63
CA PRO A 86 -2.21 -23.55 13.57
C PRO A 86 -3.67 -23.99 13.54
N GLU A 87 -3.92 -25.25 13.18
CA GLU A 87 -5.26 -25.81 13.14
C GLU A 87 -5.93 -25.56 14.49
N GLU A 88 -6.95 -24.70 14.52
CA GLU A 88 -7.91 -24.72 15.62
C GLU A 88 -8.61 -26.07 15.50
N LYS A 89 -8.17 -27.01 16.34
CA LYS A 89 -8.83 -28.29 16.51
C LYS A 89 -10.30 -28.03 16.80
N THR A 90 -11.15 -28.46 15.87
CA THR A 90 -12.59 -28.54 16.11
C THR A 90 -12.85 -29.42 17.33
N PRO A 91 -13.77 -29.05 18.24
CA PRO A 91 -14.03 -29.78 19.49
C PRO A 91 -14.43 -31.26 19.34
N GLU A 92 -14.70 -31.72 18.12
CA GLU A 92 -15.11 -33.10 17.81
C GLU A 92 -13.96 -34.12 17.88
N GLU A 93 -12.71 -33.68 17.99
CA GLU A 93 -11.53 -34.57 18.09
C GLU A 93 -11.19 -34.99 19.55
N TYR A 94 -12.05 -34.65 20.52
CA TYR A 94 -11.90 -34.99 21.95
C TYR A 94 -12.88 -36.05 22.47
N LEU A 95 -13.69 -36.67 21.59
CA LEU A 95 -14.62 -37.77 21.92
C LEU A 95 -14.26 -39.02 21.13
#